data_AF-X1CTX8-F1
#
_entry.id   AF-X1CTX8-F1
#
_cell.length_a   1.000
_cell.length_b   1.000
_cell.length_c   1.000
_cell.angle_alpha   90.00
_cell.angle_beta   90.00
_cell.angle_gamma   90.00
#
_symmetry.space_group_name_H-M   'P 1'
#
loop_
_entity.id
_entity.type
_entity.pdbx_description
1 polymer ?
#
loop_
_entity_poly.entity_id
_entity_poly.type
_entity_poly.pdbx_seq_one_letter_code
_entity_poly.pdbx_strand_id
1 'polypeptide(L)' 'MGKGSWKRPRSISREEEDLRWAYAQGNMTYAYFRRRYADLKRAGLIRRSGRVLK' A
#
# COMPACT_ATOMS: atom_id res chain seq x y z
N MET A 1 -24.37 -8.08 -22.31
CA MET A 1 -23.91 -7.57 -21.00
C MET A 1 -22.41 -7.80 -20.91
N GLY A 2 -21.61 -6.73 -21.02
CA GLY A 2 -20.15 -6.82 -21.07
C GLY A 2 -19.59 -7.37 -19.77
N LYS A 3 -18.67 -8.33 -19.87
CA LYS A 3 -17.95 -8.98 -18.77
C LYS A 3 -17.33 -7.90 -17.88
N GLY A 4 -18.02 -7.57 -16.79
CA GLY A 4 -17.57 -6.59 -15.83
C GLY A 4 -16.16 -6.96 -15.40
N SER A 5 -15.22 -6.03 -15.60
CA SER A 5 -13.87 -6.10 -15.07
C SER A 5 -13.98 -6.40 -13.57
N TRP A 6 -13.84 -7.68 -13.20
CA TRP A 6 -13.78 -8.08 -11.80
C TRP A 6 -12.46 -7.51 -11.31
N LYS A 7 -12.52 -6.28 -10.80
CA LYS A 7 -11.36 -5.52 -10.36
C LYS A 7 -10.63 -6.42 -9.37
N ARG A 8 -9.44 -6.90 -9.76
CA ARG A 8 -8.67 -7.84 -8.94
C ARG A 8 -8.61 -7.29 -7.52
N PRO A 9 -8.88 -8.12 -6.49
CA PRO A 9 -8.76 -7.70 -5.11
C PRO A 9 -7.42 -7.00 -4.94
N ARG A 10 -7.42 -5.75 -4.45
CA ARG A 10 -6.19 -5.00 -4.27
C ARG A 10 -5.26 -5.84 -3.40
N SER A 11 -4.12 -6.23 -3.96
CA SER A 11 -3.14 -7.05 -3.26
C SER A 11 -2.47 -6.29 -2.13
N ILE A 12 -2.56 -4.95 -2.14
CA ILE A 12 -1.96 -4.04 -1.16
C ILE A 12 -3.01 -3.05 -0.65
N SER A 13 -2.86 -2.58 0.60
CA SER A 13 -3.71 -1.51 1.14
C SER A 13 -3.56 -0.20 0.38
N ARG A 14 -4.58 0.66 0.49
CA ARG A 14 -4.56 2.00 -0.10
C ARG A 14 -3.43 2.85 0.48
N GLU A 15 -3.15 2.74 1.78
CA GLU A 15 -2.03 3.45 2.39
C GLU A 15 -0.66 2.96 1.91
N GLU A 16 -0.49 1.67 1.62
CA GLU A 16 0.75 1.15 1.03
C GLU A 16 0.94 1.68 -0.40
N GLU A 17 -0.15 1.70 -1.18
CA GLU A 17 -0.18 2.21 -2.54
C GLU A 17 0.19 3.70 -2.58
N ASP A 18 -0.45 4.52 -1.74
CA ASP A 18 -0.19 5.96 -1.64
C ASP A 18 1.27 6.24 -1.23
N LEU A 19 1.79 5.52 -0.23
CA LEU A 19 3.17 5.66 0.20
C LEU A 19 4.17 5.30 -0.91
N ARG A 20 3.89 4.25 -1.67
CA ARG A 20 4.71 3.85 -2.83
C ARG A 20 4.65 4.87 -3.96
N TRP A 21 3.47 5.42 -4.24
CA TRP A 21 3.31 6.47 -5.24
C TRP A 21 4.06 7.74 -4.85
N ALA A 22 3.96 8.19 -3.61
CA ALA A 22 4.68 9.36 -3.12
C ALA A 22 6.21 9.14 -3.16
N TYR A 23 6.69 7.92 -2.90
CA TYR A 23 8.11 7.58 -3.09
C TYR A 23 8.51 7.57 -4.57
N ALA A 24 7.70 6.98 -5.44
CA ALA A 24 7.97 6.95 -6.89
C ALA A 24 7.94 8.33 -7.55
N GLN A 25 7.11 9.25 -7.05
CA GLN A 25 7.07 10.64 -7.49
C GLN A 25 8.27 11.47 -7.00
N GLY A 26 9.14 10.92 -6.16
CA GLY A 26 10.29 11.64 -5.61
C GLY A 26 9.95 12.60 -4.47
N ASN A 27 8.72 12.57 -3.96
CA ASN A 27 8.27 13.45 -2.86
C ASN A 27 8.84 13.05 -1.49
N MET A 28 9.53 11.90 -1.39
CA MET A 28 10.17 11.47 -0.14
C MET A 28 11.45 10.67 -0.37
N THR A 29 12.32 10.67 0.63
CA THR A 29 13.53 9.82 0.66
C THR A 29 13.20 8.39 1.08
N TYR A 30 14.07 7.45 0.72
CA TYR A 30 13.92 6.05 1.14
C TYR A 30 13.87 5.87 2.66
N ALA A 31 14.62 6.67 3.42
CA ALA A 31 14.60 6.63 4.87
C ALA A 31 13.22 7.02 5.45
N TYR A 32 12.60 8.06 4.87
CA TYR A 32 11.26 8.49 5.26
C TYR A 32 10.19 7.45 4.87
N PHE A 33 10.28 6.93 3.64
CA PHE A 33 9.44 5.82 3.17
C PHE A 33 9.49 4.63 4.14
N ARG A 34 10.69 4.18 4.51
CA ARG A 34 10.88 3.03 5.40
C ARG A 34 10.28 3.27 6.78
N ARG A 35 10.42 4.47 7.35
CA ARG A 35 9.80 4.85 8.63
C ARG A 35 8.28 4.80 8.56
N ARG A 36 7.66 5.47 7.59
CA ARG A 36 6.19 5.47 7.45
C ARG A 36 5.64 4.09 7.11
N TYR A 37 6.35 3.30 6.31
CA TYR A 37 5.97 1.92 6.06
C TYR A 37 5.92 1.10 7.36
N ALA A 38 6.92 1.25 8.23
CA ALA A 38 6.95 0.57 9.52
C ALA A 38 5.83 1.04 10.46
N ASP A 39 5.52 2.33 10.50
CA ASP A 39 4.37 2.87 11.25
C ASP A 39 3.05 2.28 10.75
N LEU A 40 2.81 2.30 9.43
CA LEU A 40 1.60 1.74 8.82
C LEU A 40 1.50 0.24 9.06
N LYS A 41 2.63 -0.48 9.05
CA LYS A 41 2.67 -1.90 9.38
C LYS A 41 2.29 -2.13 10.85
N ARG A 42 2.85 -1.36 11.77
CA ARG A 42 2.55 -1.44 13.21
C ARG A 42 1.09 -1.10 13.52
N ALA A 43 0.51 -0.15 12.79
CA ALA A 43 -0.91 0.20 12.87
C ALA A 43 -1.84 -0.84 12.22
N GLY A 44 -1.30 -1.86 11.54
CA GLY A 44 -2.08 -2.88 10.84
C GLY A 44 -2.75 -2.41 9.55
N LEU A 45 -2.30 -1.27 9.03
CA LEU A 45 -2.81 -0.63 7.82
C LEU A 45 -2.19 -1.21 6.56
N ILE A 46 -1.00 -1.81 6.65
CA ILE A 46 -0.42 -2.60 5.55
C ILE A 46 -1.10 -3.97 5.48
N ARG A 47 -1.88 -4.21 4.43
CA ARG A 47 -2.53 -5.51 4.15
C ARG A 47 -1.98 -6.09 2.86
N ARG A 48 -1.65 -7.39 2.87
CA ARG A 48 -1.36 -8.17 1.66
C ARG A 48 -2.36 -9.29 1.48
N SER A 49 -3.02 -9.33 0.33
CA SER A 49 -4.04 -10.36 0.00
C SER A 49 -5.06 -10.56 1.13
N GLY A 50 -5.56 -9.47 1.71
CA GLY A 50 -6.56 -9.50 2.79
C GLY A 50 -6.00 -9.81 4.19
N ARG A 51 -4.71 -10.14 4.33
CA ARG A 51 -4.06 -10.33 5.63
C ARG A 51 -3.31 -9.08 6.06
N VAL A 52 -3.53 -8.64 7.29
CA VAL A 52 -2.72 -7.60 7.91
C VAL A 52 -1.30 -8.16 8.11
N LEU A 53 -0.30 -7.50 7.55
CA LEU A 53 1.10 -7.82 7.82
C LEU A 53 1.46 -7.25 9.20
N LYS A 54 1.53 -8.11 10.23
CA LYS A 54 2.12 -7.76 11.53
C LYS A 54 3.64 -7.86 11.46
#